data_AF-A0A7S1FAZ5-F1
#
_entry.id   AF-A0A7S1FAZ5-F1
#
_cell.length_a   1.000
_cell.length_b   1.000
_cell.length_c   1.000
_cell.angle_alpha   90.00
_cell.angle_beta   90.00
_cell.angle_gamma   90.00
#
_symmetry.space_group_name_H-M   'P 1'
#
loop_
_entity.id
_entity.type
_entity.pdbx_description
1 polymer ?
#
loop_
_entity_poly.entity_id
_entity_poly.type
_entity_poly.pdbx_seq_one_letter_code
_entity_poly.pdbx_strand_id
1 'polypeptide(L)'
;KRLKVAATWATMALVREDIRSFCDTVRHQVSRDAHSQALTLVQERLDIFQEEQDQPGIAASFLMLALVRAGTPSRYDLEDTLNMLEQARDAFDQDDLAGQMECLRLKSHVYFKAKQMDKAQKVAEQMVKTTKVNGDLSDRGKALLT
;
A
#
# COMPACT_ATOMS: atom_id res chain seq x y z
N LYS A 1 13.24 -26.58 19.22
CA LYS A 1 12.16 -25.59 18.95
C LYS A 1 12.65 -24.24 18.38
N ARG A 2 13.93 -23.84 18.48
CA ARG A 2 14.43 -22.55 17.95
C ARG A 2 14.64 -22.48 16.42
N LEU A 3 14.80 -23.62 15.75
CA LEU A 3 15.09 -23.67 14.30
C LEU A 3 13.87 -23.35 13.41
N LYS A 4 12.65 -23.65 13.84
CA LYS A 4 11.42 -23.37 13.06
C LYS A 4 11.10 -21.86 12.99
N VAL A 5 11.46 -21.11 14.03
CA VAL A 5 11.22 -19.67 14.11
C VAL A 5 12.24 -18.92 13.24
N ALA A 6 13.52 -19.25 13.31
CA ALA A 6 14.55 -18.60 12.49
C ALA A 6 14.30 -18.73 10.97
N ALA A 7 13.78 -19.88 10.51
CA ALA A 7 13.40 -20.09 9.12
C ALA A 7 12.25 -19.16 8.69
N THR A 8 11.27 -18.89 9.56
CA THR A 8 10.12 -18.02 9.23
C THR A 8 10.53 -16.56 9.07
N TRP A 9 11.46 -16.06 9.89
CA TRP A 9 11.97 -14.68 9.77
C TRP A 9 12.80 -14.46 8.51
N ALA A 10 13.62 -15.44 8.11
CA ALA A 10 14.41 -15.36 6.89
C ALA A 10 13.53 -15.38 5.63
N THR A 11 12.49 -16.22 5.61
CA THR A 11 11.52 -16.25 4.50
C THR A 11 10.68 -14.97 4.46
N MET A 12 10.23 -14.44 5.61
CA MET A 12 9.52 -13.15 5.66
C MET A 12 10.39 -11.96 5.24
N ALA A 13 11.70 -12.00 5.52
CA ALA A 13 12.64 -10.97 5.07
C ALA A 13 12.84 -11.01 3.55
N LEU A 14 13.01 -12.20 2.95
CA LEU A 14 13.11 -12.37 1.50
C LEU A 14 11.82 -11.95 0.76
N VAL A 15 10.65 -12.33 1.28
CA VAL A 15 9.34 -11.91 0.72
C VAL A 15 9.14 -10.40 0.82
N ARG A 16 9.55 -9.76 1.93
CA ARG A 16 9.47 -8.30 2.09
C ARG A 16 10.46 -7.54 1.19
N GLU A 17 11.64 -8.09 0.93
CA GLU A 17 12.58 -7.51 -0.04
C GLU A 17 12.00 -7.56 -1.47
N ASP A 18 11.25 -8.61 -1.81
CA ASP A 18 10.56 -8.71 -3.11
C ASP A 18 9.40 -7.70 -3.24
N ILE A 19 8.51 -7.59 -2.23
CA ILE A 19 7.36 -6.66 -2.27
C ILE A 19 7.82 -5.20 -2.36
N ARG A 20 8.84 -4.82 -1.59
CA ARG A 20 9.36 -3.45 -1.60
C ARG A 20 9.98 -3.10 -2.95
N SER A 21 10.84 -3.98 -3.46
CA SER A 21 11.47 -3.83 -4.77
C SER A 21 10.43 -3.76 -5.89
N PHE A 22 9.40 -4.61 -5.83
CA PHE A 22 8.24 -4.57 -6.72
C PHE A 22 7.56 -3.19 -6.70
N CYS A 23 7.17 -2.70 -5.52
CA CYS A 23 6.50 -1.40 -5.39
C CYS A 23 7.36 -0.25 -5.92
N ASP A 24 8.66 -0.25 -5.63
CA ASP A 24 9.58 0.79 -6.09
C ASP A 24 9.76 0.76 -7.61
N THR A 25 9.78 -0.43 -8.21
CA THR A 25 9.83 -0.59 -9.67
C THR A 25 8.57 -0.03 -10.34
N VAL A 26 7.39 -0.33 -9.79
CA VAL A 26 6.12 0.20 -10.32
C VAL A 26 6.09 1.72 -10.22
N ARG A 27 6.44 2.29 -9.06
CA ARG A 27 6.52 3.75 -8.87
C ARG A 27 7.47 4.39 -9.88
N HIS A 28 8.64 3.78 -10.11
CA HIS A 28 9.61 4.25 -11.08
C HIS A 28 9.03 4.26 -12.50
N GLN A 29 8.36 3.19 -12.91
CA GLN A 29 7.73 3.10 -14.24
C GLN A 29 6.60 4.14 -14.39
N VAL A 30 5.75 4.31 -13.38
CA VAL A 30 4.70 5.35 -13.39
C VAL A 30 5.30 6.75 -13.49
N SER A 31 6.41 7.04 -12.82
CA SER A 31 7.08 8.34 -12.89
C SER A 31 7.70 8.67 -14.27
N ARG A 32 7.86 7.65 -15.11
CA ARG A 32 8.41 7.76 -16.48
C ARG A 32 7.32 7.63 -17.55
N ASP A 33 6.04 7.76 -17.16
CA ASP A 33 4.87 7.55 -18.01
C ASP A 33 4.81 6.15 -18.67
N ALA A 34 5.56 5.17 -18.14
CA ALA A 34 5.61 3.80 -18.62
C ALA A 34 4.44 2.96 -18.04
N HIS A 35 3.21 3.49 -18.13
CA HIS A 35 2.05 2.91 -17.44
C HIS A 35 1.68 1.51 -17.93
N SER A 36 1.90 1.19 -19.21
CA SER A 36 1.64 -0.15 -19.74
C SER A 36 2.58 -1.20 -19.13
N GLN A 37 3.86 -0.85 -18.97
CA GLN A 37 4.85 -1.74 -18.34
C GLN A 37 4.52 -1.93 -16.85
N ALA A 38 4.11 -0.85 -16.19
CA ALA A 38 3.70 -0.88 -14.79
C ALA A 38 2.47 -1.76 -14.59
N LEU A 39 1.48 -1.66 -15.48
CA LEU A 39 0.29 -2.49 -15.43
C LEU A 39 0.60 -3.97 -15.63
N THR A 40 1.45 -4.32 -16.62
CA THR A 40 1.89 -5.69 -16.84
C THR A 40 2.58 -6.26 -15.62
N LEU A 41 3.57 -5.54 -15.06
CA LEU A 41 4.30 -5.96 -13.88
C LEU A 41 3.38 -6.19 -12.68
N VAL A 42 2.42 -5.28 -12.45
CA VAL A 42 1.49 -5.42 -11.33
C VAL A 42 0.57 -6.62 -11.52
N GLN A 43 0.08 -6.89 -12.73
CA GLN A 43 -0.77 -8.06 -12.99
C GLN A 43 0.00 -9.36 -12.76
N GLU A 44 1.20 -9.48 -13.33
CA GLU A 44 2.06 -10.66 -13.15
C GLU A 44 2.35 -10.93 -11.67
N ARG A 45 2.64 -9.88 -10.89
CA ARG A 45 2.90 -10.03 -9.45
C ARG A 45 1.63 -10.31 -8.65
N LEU A 46 0.50 -9.73 -9.01
CA LEU A 46 -0.77 -10.05 -8.36
C LEU A 46 -1.12 -11.52 -8.52
N ASP A 47 -0.98 -12.07 -9.72
CA ASP A 47 -1.28 -13.48 -10.00
C ASP A 47 -0.40 -14.40 -9.13
N ILE A 48 0.91 -14.12 -9.06
CA ILE A 48 1.85 -14.86 -8.20
C ILE A 48 1.46 -14.77 -6.72
N PHE A 49 1.21 -13.57 -6.19
CA PHE A 49 0.84 -13.40 -4.78
C PHE A 49 -0.51 -14.05 -4.45
N GLN A 50 -1.44 -14.11 -5.40
CA GLN A 50 -2.70 -14.84 -5.24
C GLN A 50 -2.48 -16.35 -5.20
N GLU A 51 -1.63 -16.90 -6.07
CA GLU A 51 -1.26 -18.32 -6.06
C GLU A 51 -0.56 -18.72 -4.75
N GLU A 52 0.31 -17.85 -4.22
CA GLU A 52 1.03 -18.04 -2.96
C GLU A 52 0.20 -17.70 -1.71
N GLN A 53 -1.00 -17.12 -1.89
CA GLN A 53 -1.85 -16.58 -0.82
C GLN A 53 -1.14 -15.54 0.06
N ASP A 54 -0.19 -14.79 -0.51
CA ASP A 54 0.58 -13.73 0.15
C ASP A 54 -0.27 -12.46 0.29
N GLN A 55 -0.94 -12.31 1.43
CA GLN A 55 -1.79 -11.15 1.72
C GLN A 55 -1.05 -9.81 1.62
N PRO A 56 0.14 -9.62 2.23
CA PRO A 56 0.97 -8.43 2.00
C PRO A 56 1.24 -8.14 0.51
N GLY A 57 1.58 -9.17 -0.27
CA GLY A 57 1.81 -9.04 -1.70
C GLY A 57 0.56 -8.62 -2.48
N ILE A 58 -0.58 -9.26 -2.18
CA ILE A 58 -1.90 -8.93 -2.76
C ILE A 58 -2.28 -7.48 -2.44
N ALA A 59 -2.12 -7.05 -1.18
CA ALA A 59 -2.42 -5.69 -0.74
C ALA A 59 -1.54 -4.65 -1.48
N ALA A 60 -0.24 -4.92 -1.56
CA ALA A 60 0.71 -4.09 -2.31
C ALA A 60 0.34 -4.00 -3.79
N SER A 61 -0.07 -5.10 -4.41
CA SER A 61 -0.51 -5.12 -5.81
C SER A 61 -1.74 -4.27 -6.05
N PHE A 62 -2.78 -4.34 -5.20
CA PHE A 62 -3.95 -3.46 -5.34
C PHE A 62 -3.62 -1.97 -5.18
N LEU A 63 -2.74 -1.65 -4.23
CA LEU A 63 -2.24 -0.29 -4.05
C LEU A 63 -1.49 0.20 -5.30
N MET A 64 -0.66 -0.66 -5.90
CA MET A 64 0.09 -0.37 -7.12
C MET A 64 -0.83 -0.26 -8.35
N LEU A 65 -1.88 -1.08 -8.48
CA LEU A 65 -2.89 -0.92 -9.53
C LEU A 65 -3.56 0.45 -9.45
N ALA A 66 -3.97 0.86 -8.25
CA ALA A 66 -4.56 2.18 -8.03
C ALA A 66 -3.60 3.30 -8.44
N LEU A 67 -2.31 3.17 -8.12
CA LEU A 67 -1.28 4.14 -8.51
C LEU A 67 -1.15 4.24 -10.03
N VAL A 68 -1.08 3.10 -10.72
CA VAL A 68 -0.97 3.05 -12.19
C VAL A 68 -2.20 3.66 -12.86
N ARG A 69 -3.41 3.36 -12.36
CA ARG A 69 -4.67 3.92 -12.86
C ARG A 69 -4.75 5.43 -12.64
N ALA A 70 -4.42 5.90 -11.44
CA ALA A 70 -4.33 7.32 -11.13
C ALA A 70 -3.27 8.04 -11.99
N GLY A 71 -2.21 7.33 -12.38
CA GLY A 71 -1.15 7.83 -13.26
C GLY A 71 -1.55 7.93 -14.73
N THR A 72 -2.52 7.14 -15.20
CA THR A 72 -2.87 7.00 -16.62
C THR A 72 -4.11 7.81 -17.00
N PRO A 73 -4.01 9.02 -17.59
CA PRO A 73 -5.17 9.90 -17.78
C PRO A 73 -6.27 9.31 -18.67
N SER A 74 -5.88 8.54 -19.69
CA SER A 74 -6.81 7.90 -20.63
C SER A 74 -7.58 6.71 -20.05
N ARG A 75 -7.16 6.21 -18.89
CA ARG A 75 -7.74 5.03 -18.21
C ARG A 75 -8.12 5.31 -16.76
N TYR A 76 -8.12 6.59 -16.38
CA TYR A 76 -8.45 7.01 -15.04
C TYR A 76 -9.95 6.96 -14.85
N ASP A 77 -10.37 6.10 -13.94
CA ASP A 77 -11.71 6.08 -13.39
C ASP A 77 -11.61 6.26 -11.87
N LEU A 78 -12.36 7.23 -11.34
CA LEU A 78 -12.29 7.59 -9.93
C LEU A 78 -12.81 6.45 -9.05
N GLU A 79 -13.93 5.84 -9.41
CA GLU A 79 -14.60 4.84 -8.59
C GLU A 79 -13.79 3.55 -8.56
N ASP A 80 -13.32 3.08 -9.71
CA ASP A 80 -12.44 1.91 -9.82
C ASP A 80 -11.14 2.10 -9.03
N THR A 81 -10.52 3.28 -9.14
CA THR A 81 -9.28 3.57 -8.41
C THR A 81 -9.51 3.57 -6.89
N LEU A 82 -10.65 4.09 -6.44
CA LEU A 82 -11.02 4.08 -5.01
C LEU A 82 -11.32 2.67 -4.52
N ASN A 83 -12.00 1.85 -5.32
CA ASN A 83 -12.28 0.46 -5.00
C ASN A 83 -10.99 -0.37 -4.86
N MET A 84 -9.99 -0.15 -5.73
CA MET A 84 -8.67 -0.78 -5.59
C MET A 84 -7.97 -0.39 -4.28
N LEU A 85 -8.10 0.87 -3.85
CA LEU A 85 -7.54 1.32 -2.57
C LEU A 85 -8.25 0.72 -1.36
N GLU A 86 -9.55 0.42 -1.49
CA GLU A 86 -10.32 -0.27 -0.45
C GLU A 86 -9.93 -1.73 -0.36
N GLN A 87 -9.80 -2.42 -1.50
CA GLN A 87 -9.26 -3.80 -1.55
C GLN A 87 -7.85 -3.88 -0.98
N ALA A 88 -6.97 -2.93 -1.30
CA ALA A 88 -5.62 -2.88 -0.73
C ALA A 88 -5.67 -2.72 0.80
N ARG A 89 -6.52 -1.80 1.29
CA ARG A 89 -6.66 -1.54 2.72
C ARG A 89 -7.20 -2.76 3.48
N ASP A 90 -8.16 -3.48 2.91
CA ASP A 90 -8.76 -4.65 3.53
C ASP A 90 -7.81 -5.86 3.53
N ALA A 91 -6.88 -5.92 2.57
CA ALA A 91 -5.84 -6.95 2.48
C ALA A 91 -4.62 -6.66 3.37
N PHE A 92 -4.33 -5.39 3.68
CA PHE A 92 -3.30 -5.06 4.68
C PHE A 92 -3.73 -5.52 6.08
N ASP A 93 -2.78 -6.04 6.85
CA ASP A 93 -2.98 -6.30 8.27
C ASP A 93 -3.38 -5.00 8.99
N GLN A 94 -4.25 -5.11 10.00
CA GLN A 94 -4.60 -3.98 10.87
C GLN A 94 -3.37 -3.40 11.58
N ASP A 95 -2.34 -4.22 11.78
CA ASP A 95 -1.05 -3.80 12.33
C ASP A 95 -0.07 -3.25 11.27
N ASP A 96 -0.36 -3.38 9.96
CA ASP A 96 0.41 -2.73 8.89
C ASP A 96 -0.02 -1.27 8.69
N LEU A 97 0.39 -0.47 9.66
CA LEU A 97 0.14 0.97 9.68
C LEU A 97 0.80 1.69 8.50
N ALA A 98 1.91 1.17 7.98
CA ALA A 98 2.61 1.78 6.85
C ALA A 98 1.80 1.59 5.56
N GLY A 99 1.33 0.37 5.28
CA GLY A 99 0.45 0.05 4.16
C GLY A 99 -0.87 0.83 4.20
N GLN A 100 -1.50 0.90 5.38
CA GLN A 100 -2.72 1.67 5.58
C GLN A 100 -2.53 3.17 5.34
N MET A 101 -1.42 3.75 5.85
CA MET A 101 -1.10 5.16 5.63
C MET A 101 -0.83 5.47 4.16
N GLU A 102 -0.21 4.55 3.44
CA GLU A 102 0.04 4.70 2.01
C GLU A 102 -1.26 4.65 1.19
N CYS A 103 -2.22 3.79 1.57
CA CYS A 103 -3.57 3.78 1.01
C CYS A 103 -4.28 5.14 1.21
N LEU A 104 -4.21 5.70 2.41
CA LEU A 104 -4.79 7.03 2.71
C LEU A 104 -4.10 8.14 1.90
N ARG A 105 -2.77 8.11 1.80
CA ARG A 105 -2.00 9.08 1.02
C ARG A 105 -2.42 9.06 -0.45
N LEU A 106 -2.54 7.88 -1.04
CA LEU A 106 -2.97 7.74 -2.43
C LEU A 106 -4.45 8.11 -2.61
N LYS A 107 -5.34 7.77 -1.66
CA LYS A 107 -6.75 8.18 -1.67
C LYS A 107 -6.90 9.71 -1.66
N SER A 108 -6.12 10.40 -0.84
CA SER A 108 -6.06 11.87 -0.82
C SER A 108 -5.62 12.43 -2.18
N HIS A 109 -4.56 11.87 -2.77
CA HIS A 109 -4.07 12.28 -4.09
C HIS A 109 -5.12 12.07 -5.21
N VAL A 110 -5.83 10.94 -5.18
CA VAL A 110 -6.91 10.62 -6.12
C VAL A 110 -8.06 11.63 -6.00
N TYR A 111 -8.50 11.98 -4.78
CA TYR A 111 -9.52 13.01 -4.59
C TYR A 111 -9.04 14.40 -5.04
N PHE A 112 -7.78 14.74 -4.77
CA PHE A 112 -7.18 15.99 -5.23
C PHE A 112 -7.19 16.09 -6.76
N LYS A 113 -6.79 15.03 -7.47
CA LYS A 113 -6.86 14.95 -8.94
C LYS A 113 -8.29 15.09 -9.47
N ALA A 114 -9.26 14.50 -8.77
CA ALA A 114 -10.68 14.63 -9.09
C ALA A 114 -11.29 15.99 -8.68
N LYS A 115 -10.49 16.93 -8.17
CA LYS A 115 -10.91 18.24 -7.66
C LYS A 115 -11.92 18.18 -6.50
N GLN A 116 -11.99 17.05 -5.79
CA GLN A 116 -12.85 16.84 -4.62
C GLN A 116 -12.10 17.24 -3.34
N MET A 117 -11.81 18.54 -3.21
CA MET A 117 -10.93 19.07 -2.15
C MET A 117 -11.43 18.76 -0.74
N ASP A 118 -12.74 18.84 -0.50
CA ASP A 118 -13.33 18.50 0.80
C ASP A 118 -13.05 17.05 1.21
N LYS A 119 -13.05 16.12 0.25
CA LYS A 119 -12.77 14.71 0.51
C LYS A 119 -11.27 14.47 0.70
N ALA A 120 -10.43 15.14 -0.09
CA ALA A 120 -8.97 15.09 0.09
C ALA A 120 -8.57 15.59 1.49
N GLN A 121 -9.18 16.70 1.95
CA GLN A 121 -8.96 17.23 3.30
C GLN A 121 -9.38 16.24 4.38
N LYS A 122 -10.58 15.64 4.28
CA LYS A 122 -11.04 14.63 5.25
C LYS A 122 -10.08 13.43 5.35
N VAL A 123 -9.52 12.99 4.23
CA VAL A 123 -8.52 11.90 4.23
C VAL A 123 -7.22 12.35 4.90
N ALA A 124 -6.76 13.58 4.65
CA ALA A 124 -5.59 14.14 5.33
C ALA A 124 -5.80 14.27 6.86
N GLU A 125 -6.99 14.68 7.30
CA GLU A 125 -7.37 14.72 8.72
C GLU A 125 -7.35 13.31 9.34
N GLN A 126 -7.85 12.30 8.62
CA GLN A 126 -7.79 10.91 9.03
C GLN A 126 -6.33 10.43 9.18
N MET A 127 -5.45 10.76 8.23
CA MET A 127 -4.02 10.46 8.32
C MET A 127 -3.38 11.04 9.58
N VAL A 128 -3.64 12.31 9.89
CA VAL A 128 -3.11 12.98 11.10
C VAL A 128 -3.61 12.33 12.38
N LYS A 129 -4.89 11.91 12.41
CA LYS A 129 -5.46 11.23 13.58
C LYS A 129 -4.76 9.88 13.82
N THR A 130 -4.56 9.09 12.77
CA THR A 130 -3.88 7.79 12.85
C THR A 130 -2.44 7.92 13.32
N THR A 131 -1.68 8.90 12.79
CA THR A 131 -0.28 9.10 13.18
C THR A 131 -0.14 9.57 14.63
N LYS A 132 -1.02 10.47 15.10
CA LYS A 132 -1.02 10.92 16.51
C LYS A 132 -1.30 9.79 17.49
N VAL A 133 -2.37 9.01 17.26
CA VAL A 133 -2.73 7.89 18.15
C VAL A 133 -1.58 6.88 18.24
N ASN A 134 -0.90 6.60 17.13
CA ASN A 134 0.21 5.64 17.12
C ASN A 134 1.48 6.19 17.78
N GLY A 135 1.77 7.49 17.62
CA GLY A 135 2.85 8.15 18.35
C GLY A 135 2.65 8.04 19.86
N ASP A 136 1.45 8.37 20.33
CA ASP A 136 1.08 8.32 21.75
C ASP A 136 1.18 6.90 22.33
N LEU A 137 0.80 5.86 21.56
CA LEU A 137 0.92 4.46 21.96
C LEU A 137 2.38 3.99 22.00
N SER A 138 3.21 4.39 21.03
CA SER A 138 4.63 4.05 20.99
C SER A 138 5.38 4.64 22.19
N ASP A 139 5.08 5.90 22.51
CA ASP A 139 5.71 6.60 23.64
C ASP A 139 5.29 6.02 24.98
N ARG A 140 4.01 5.63 25.14
CA ARG A 140 3.53 4.90 26.33
C ARG A 140 4.19 3.52 26.47
N GLY A 141 4.35 2.79 25.37
CA GLY A 141 5.00 1.48 25.38
C GLY A 141 6.45 1.56 25.85
N LYS A 142 7.20 2.58 25.43
CA LYS A 142 8.58 2.84 25.90
C LYS A 142 8.61 3.19 27.39
N ALA A 143 7.69 4.03 27.85
CA ALA A 143 7.62 4.45 29.26
C ALA A 143 7.29 3.30 30.24
N LEU A 144 6.63 2.23 29.76
CA LEU A 144 6.34 1.03 30.55
C LEU A 144 7.52 0.03 30.60
N LEU A 145 8.55 0.24 29.78
CA LEU A 145 9.74 -0.62 29.70
C LEU A 145 10.97 -0.03 30.43
N THR A 146 10.84 1.15 31.03
CA THR A 146 11.84 1.84 31.87
C THR A 146 11.45 1.83 33.34
#